data_AF-A0AA39LUE8-F1
#
_entry.id   AF-A0AA39LUE8-F1
#
_cell.length_a   1.000
_cell.length_b   1.000
_cell.length_c   1.000
_cell.angle_alpha   90.00
_cell.angle_beta   90.00
_cell.angle_gamma   90.00
#
_symmetry.space_group_name_H-M   'P 1'
#
loop_
_entity.id
_entity.type
_entity.pdbx_description
1 polymer ?
#
loop_
_entity_poly.entity_id
_entity_poly.type
_entity_poly.pdbx_seq_one_letter_code
_entity_poly.pdbx_strand_id
1 'polypeptide(L)'
;MESFQPEDCDGKGWTEWGAWSACTASCGNCGLTKRIRYCPSFVPSEVVCGCSRSLEHQIVPCQPNVCFHPAPPCCRGHVPTGKGPYFMCIQP
;
A
#
# COMPACT_ATOMS: atom_id res chain seq x y z
N MET A 1 16.26 -33.76 11.57
CA MET A 1 16.63 -32.33 11.37
C MET A 1 16.26 -32.04 9.94
N GLU A 2 15.01 -31.68 9.71
CA GLU A 2 14.44 -31.56 8.37
C GLU A 2 14.75 -30.16 7.84
N SER A 3 15.49 -30.12 6.74
CA SER A 3 15.88 -28.90 6.04
C SER A 3 14.70 -28.38 5.22
N PHE A 4 14.14 -27.24 5.62
CA PHE A 4 13.13 -26.53 4.82
C PHE A 4 13.78 -26.04 3.52
N GLN A 5 13.44 -26.65 2.40
CA GLN A 5 13.89 -26.22 1.07
C GLN A 5 12.97 -25.11 0.52
N PRO A 6 13.50 -24.19 -0.32
CA PRO A 6 12.74 -23.05 -0.89
C PRO A 6 11.60 -23.46 -1.85
N GLU A 7 11.53 -24.74 -2.21
CA GLU A 7 10.52 -25.34 -3.09
C GLU A 7 9.20 -25.62 -2.34
N ASP A 8 9.23 -25.65 -1.00
CA ASP A 8 8.06 -25.87 -0.14
C ASP A 8 7.23 -24.60 0.10
N CYS A 9 7.64 -23.48 -0.53
CA CYS A 9 7.04 -22.17 -0.33
C CYS A 9 5.76 -21.92 -1.14
N ASP A 10 5.31 -22.89 -1.93
CA ASP A 10 4.08 -22.80 -2.71
C ASP A 10 2.87 -22.59 -1.78
N GLY A 11 2.27 -21.39 -1.83
CA GLY A 11 1.17 -20.99 -0.93
C GLY A 11 1.56 -20.64 0.51
N LYS A 12 2.85 -20.63 0.85
CA LYS A 12 3.36 -20.42 2.22
C LYS A 12 4.06 -19.09 2.46
N GLY A 13 4.37 -18.36 1.38
CA GLY A 13 4.90 -16.99 1.43
C GLY A 13 3.84 -15.94 1.79
N TRP A 14 4.09 -14.68 1.46
CA TRP A 14 3.09 -13.63 1.63
C TRP A 14 1.78 -13.98 0.93
N THR A 15 0.66 -13.88 1.65
CA THR A 15 -0.66 -13.97 1.04
C THR A 15 -0.84 -12.83 0.04
N GLU A 16 -1.83 -13.01 -0.83
CA GLU A 16 -2.38 -11.89 -1.59
C GLU A 16 -2.73 -10.73 -0.66
N TRP A 17 -2.56 -9.53 -1.20
CA TRP A 17 -2.95 -8.32 -0.49
C TRP A 17 -4.45 -8.33 -0.24
N GLY A 18 -4.85 -8.01 0.99
CA GLY A 18 -6.23 -7.71 1.32
C GLY A 18 -6.74 -6.50 0.55
N ALA A 19 -8.06 -6.31 0.58
CA ALA A 19 -8.69 -5.16 -0.03
C ALA A 19 -8.18 -3.85 0.58
N TRP A 20 -8.08 -2.82 -0.27
CA TRP A 20 -7.81 -1.46 0.17
C TRP A 20 -8.98 -0.95 1.03
N SER A 21 -8.65 -0.33 2.15
CA SER A 21 -9.63 0.37 2.98
C SER A 21 -10.24 1.55 2.22
N ALA A 22 -11.41 1.99 2.66
CA ALA A 22 -11.94 3.28 2.20
C ALA A 22 -10.89 4.39 2.37
N CYS A 23 -10.84 5.28 1.40
CA CYS A 23 -9.95 6.43 1.45
C CYS A 23 -10.47 7.40 2.51
N THR A 24 -9.60 7.93 3.37
CA THR A 24 -10.02 8.87 4.43
C THR A 24 -10.44 10.24 3.90
N ALA A 25 -10.17 10.56 2.64
CA ALA A 25 -10.64 11.77 1.97
C ALA A 25 -11.03 11.47 0.52
N SER A 26 -11.78 12.36 -0.11
CA SER A 26 -12.29 12.18 -1.47
C SER A 26 -11.45 12.86 -2.56
N CYS A 27 -10.42 13.63 -2.21
CA CYS A 27 -9.61 14.40 -3.16
C CYS A 27 -8.22 14.78 -2.61
N GLY A 28 -7.38 15.34 -3.48
CA GLY A 28 -6.14 16.04 -3.19
C GLY A 28 -4.97 15.18 -2.74
N ASN A 29 -5.03 13.85 -2.89
CA ASN A 29 -4.15 12.91 -2.18
C ASN A 29 -4.10 13.18 -0.65
N CYS A 30 -5.15 13.81 -0.12
CA CYS A 30 -5.30 14.10 1.30
C CYS A 30 -5.72 12.85 2.07
N GLY A 31 -6.37 11.92 1.39
CA GLY A 31 -6.81 10.66 1.97
C GLY A 31 -5.69 9.62 2.04
N LEU A 32 -5.81 8.70 2.98
CA LEU A 32 -4.99 7.48 3.03
C LEU A 32 -5.89 6.26 2.85
N THR A 33 -5.38 5.29 2.14
CA THR A 33 -5.93 3.94 2.12
C THR A 33 -4.91 2.97 2.68
N LYS A 34 -5.41 1.94 3.35
CA LYS A 34 -4.60 0.93 4.02
C LYS A 34 -5.00 -0.44 3.51
N ARG A 35 -4.03 -1.32 3.31
CA ARG A 35 -4.28 -2.74 3.10
C ARG A 35 -3.29 -3.55 3.91
N ILE A 36 -3.65 -4.81 4.14
CA ILE A 36 -2.85 -5.74 4.94
C ILE A 36 -2.67 -7.04 4.19
N ARG A 37 -1.54 -7.69 4.42
CA ARG A 37 -1.29 -9.07 4.01
C ARG A 37 -0.63 -9.82 5.15
N TYR A 38 -0.80 -11.13 5.15
CA TYR A 38 -0.29 -12.00 6.19
C TYR A 38 0.75 -12.95 5.59
N CYS A 39 1.67 -13.45 6.40
CA CYS A 39 2.48 -14.59 6.00
C CYS A 39 2.25 -15.74 6.99
N PRO A 40 1.63 -16.85 6.54
CA PRO A 40 1.31 -17.97 7.41
C PRO A 40 2.55 -18.73 7.88
N SER A 41 3.67 -18.66 7.16
CA SER A 41 4.90 -19.39 7.47
C SER A 41 6.01 -18.52 8.05
N PHE A 42 5.64 -17.45 8.78
CA PHE A 42 6.63 -16.62 9.46
C PHE A 42 7.27 -17.38 10.63
N VAL A 43 8.59 -17.57 10.53
CA VAL A 43 9.42 -18.13 11.60
C VAL A 43 10.33 -17.01 12.14
N PRO A 44 10.25 -16.65 13.45
CA PRO A 44 11.00 -15.51 14.00
C PRO A 44 12.53 -15.60 13.87
N SER A 45 13.07 -16.80 13.75
CA SER A 45 14.51 -17.08 13.73
C SER A 45 15.07 -17.31 12.32
N GLU A 46 14.24 -17.48 11.30
CA GLU A 46 14.67 -17.78 9.93
C GLU A 46 13.72 -17.15 8.91
N VAL A 47 14.28 -16.48 7.89
CA VAL A 47 13.48 -15.98 6.75
C VAL A 47 13.19 -17.16 5.82
N VAL A 48 12.21 -17.95 6.19
CA VAL A 48 11.67 -19.02 5.35
C VAL A 48 10.69 -18.40 4.36
N CYS A 49 10.79 -18.74 3.07
CA CYS A 49 9.88 -18.28 2.02
C CYS A 49 9.76 -16.75 1.81
N GLY A 50 10.82 -15.99 2.12
CA GLY A 50 10.86 -14.53 1.88
C GLY A 50 9.98 -13.70 2.82
N CYS A 51 9.43 -14.31 3.87
CA CYS A 51 8.65 -13.60 4.87
C CYS A 51 9.53 -13.06 5.98
N SER A 52 9.70 -11.73 6.02
CA SER A 52 10.43 -11.09 7.11
C SER A 52 9.58 -10.90 8.37
N ARG A 53 8.25 -10.94 8.25
CA ARG A 53 7.26 -10.67 9.31
C ARG A 53 6.00 -11.48 9.06
N SER A 54 5.18 -11.68 10.09
CA SER A 54 3.88 -12.36 9.98
C SER A 54 2.76 -11.48 9.42
N LEU A 55 2.89 -10.16 9.56
CA LEU A 55 1.91 -9.17 9.14
C LEU A 55 2.62 -7.98 8.50
N GLU A 56 2.09 -7.52 7.38
CA GLU A 56 2.52 -6.29 6.73
C GLU A 56 1.32 -5.42 6.39
N HIS A 57 1.44 -4.13 6.69
CA HIS A 57 0.46 -3.11 6.30
C HIS A 57 1.11 -2.16 5.30
N GLN A 58 0.36 -1.80 4.28
CA GLN A 58 0.73 -0.77 3.33
C GLN A 58 -0.24 0.40 3.43
N ILE A 59 0.31 1.61 3.49
CA ILE A 59 -0.44 2.86 3.58
C ILE A 59 0.00 3.74 2.43
N VAL A 60 -0.94 4.14 1.57
CA VAL A 60 -0.65 5.01 0.41
C VAL A 60 -1.66 6.15 0.31
N PRO A 61 -1.28 7.29 -0.28
CA PRO A 61 -2.22 8.33 -0.66
C PRO A 61 -3.25 7.80 -1.66
N CYS A 62 -4.48 8.29 -1.55
CA CYS A 62 -5.56 7.95 -2.47
C CYS A 62 -6.33 9.21 -2.86
N GLN A 63 -7.06 9.10 -3.98
CA GLN A 63 -7.80 10.17 -4.62
C GLN A 63 -6.89 11.28 -5.17
N PRO A 64 -6.26 11.04 -6.34
CA PRO A 64 -5.29 11.97 -6.92
C PRO A 64 -5.94 13.20 -7.59
N ASN A 65 -7.26 13.22 -7.73
CA ASN A 65 -7.97 14.38 -8.27
C ASN A 65 -7.85 15.56 -7.30
N VAL A 66 -7.58 16.76 -7.82
CA VAL A 66 -7.46 17.95 -6.98
C VAL A 66 -8.75 18.21 -6.20
N CYS A 67 -8.62 18.72 -4.98
CA CYS A 67 -9.76 19.29 -4.27
C CYS A 67 -10.10 20.68 -4.84
N PHE A 68 -11.39 21.01 -4.82
CA PHE A 68 -11.86 22.37 -5.07
C PHE A 68 -12.12 23.08 -3.73
N HIS A 69 -12.30 24.40 -3.78
CA HIS A 69 -12.55 25.20 -2.58
C HIS A 69 -13.69 24.60 -1.73
N PRO A 70 -13.62 24.64 -0.39
CA PRO A 70 -12.68 25.38 0.45
C PRO A 70 -11.40 24.60 0.86
N ALA A 71 -11.21 23.36 0.39
CA ALA A 71 -10.05 22.56 0.75
C ALA A 71 -8.81 22.91 -0.11
N PRO A 72 -7.58 22.72 0.40
CA PRO A 72 -6.38 22.88 -0.40
C PRO A 72 -6.37 21.87 -1.56
N PRO A 73 -5.88 22.25 -2.76
CA PRO A 73 -6.00 21.43 -3.96
C PRO A 73 -5.28 20.09 -3.86
N CYS A 74 -4.11 20.08 -3.20
CA CYS A 74 -3.32 18.88 -2.95
C CYS A 74 -2.73 18.92 -1.52
N CYS A 75 -2.46 17.73 -0.97
CA CYS A 75 -1.89 17.53 0.36
C CYS A 75 -0.53 16.79 0.30
N ARG A 76 0.16 16.68 1.44
CA ARG A 76 1.39 15.88 1.61
C ARG A 76 2.50 16.24 0.61
N GLY A 77 2.68 17.54 0.33
CA GLY A 77 3.71 18.02 -0.58
C GLY A 77 3.48 17.69 -2.06
N HIS A 78 2.29 17.18 -2.42
CA HIS A 78 1.93 17.01 -3.82
C HIS A 78 1.55 18.35 -4.43
N VAL A 79 1.85 18.52 -5.71
CA VAL A 79 1.52 19.70 -6.49
C VAL A 79 0.45 19.38 -7.53
N PRO A 80 -0.49 20.29 -7.80
CA PRO A 80 -1.45 20.12 -8.88
C PRO A 80 -0.73 20.22 -10.23
N THR A 81 -0.76 19.15 -11.01
CA THR A 81 -0.15 19.09 -12.35
C THR A 81 -1.18 18.65 -13.38
N GLY A 82 -1.14 19.29 -14.54
CA GLY A 82 -2.02 18.95 -15.66
C GLY A 82 -1.58 17.63 -16.30
N LYS A 83 -2.46 16.62 -16.27
CA LYS A 83 -2.29 15.35 -16.98
C LYS A 83 -3.44 15.20 -17.98
N GLY A 84 -3.22 15.69 -19.21
CA GLY A 84 -4.28 15.78 -20.22
C GLY A 84 -5.31 16.85 -19.85
N PRO A 85 -6.63 16.56 -19.96
CA PRO A 85 -7.69 17.54 -19.64
C PRO A 85 -7.99 17.66 -18.13
N TYR A 86 -7.27 16.93 -17.27
CA TYR A 86 -7.51 16.89 -15.83
C TYR A 86 -6.30 17.36 -15.02
N PHE A 87 -6.56 17.93 -13.84
CA PHE A 87 -5.54 18.24 -12.84
C PHE A 87 -5.42 17.11 -11.82
N MET A 88 -4.21 16.62 -11.61
CA MET A 88 -3.90 15.56 -10.66
C MET A 88 -2.80 16.00 -9.69
N CYS A 89 -2.87 15.50 -8.47
CA CYS A 89 -1.84 15.70 -7.47
C CYS A 89 -0.70 14.71 -7.70
N ILE A 90 0.47 15.22 -8.05
CA ILE A 90 1.69 14.42 -8.22
C ILE A 90 2.74 14.84 -7.22
N GLN A 91 3.62 13.91 -6.84
CA GLN A 91 4.84 14.27 -6.11
C GLN A 91 5.79 14.94 -7.11
N PRO A 92 6.36 16.10 -6.77
CA PRO A 92 7.34 16.80 -7.62
C PRO A 92 8.61 15.97 -7.83
#